data_AF-A0A158KRS9-F1
#
_entry.id   AF-A0A158KRS9-F1
#
_cell.length_a   1.000
_cell.length_b   1.000
_cell.length_c   1.000
_cell.angle_alpha   90.00
_cell.angle_beta   90.00
_cell.angle_gamma   90.00
#
_symmetry.space_group_name_H-M   'P 1'
#
loop_
_entity.id
_entity.type
_entity.pdbx_description
1 polymer ?
#
loop_
_entity_poly.entity_id
_entity_poly.type
_entity_poly.pdbx_seq_one_letter_code
_entity_poly.pdbx_strand_id
1 'polypeptide(L)' 'MPTFTIAEIEQAINVWRSRQASGEDAALCPKARHLADIYGEMIYTHVTAIDVSSLSAEQVKAVTTALYQQELPL' A
#
# COMPACT_ATOMS: atom_id res chain seq x y z
N MET A 1 -5.11 1.84 -18.70
CA MET A 1 -5.00 2.68 -17.48
C MET A 1 -3.99 2.00 -16.57
N PRO A 2 -3.18 2.72 -15.77
CA PRO A 2 -2.16 2.11 -14.94
C PRO A 2 -2.81 1.24 -13.85
N THR A 3 -2.19 0.12 -13.52
CA THR A 3 -2.68 -0.84 -12.52
C THR A 3 -1.60 -1.15 -11.50
N PHE A 4 -2.01 -1.49 -10.28
CA PHE A 4 -1.12 -2.11 -9.28
C PHE A 4 -1.50 -3.57 -9.09
N THR A 5 -0.49 -4.44 -9.08
CA THR A 5 -0.65 -5.86 -8.76
C THR A 5 -0.79 -6.06 -7.25
N ILE A 6 -1.43 -7.16 -6.85
CA ILE A 6 -1.57 -7.53 -5.44
C ILE A 6 -0.20 -7.65 -4.74
N ALA A 7 0.84 -8.08 -5.48
CA ALA A 7 2.21 -8.17 -4.99
C ALA A 7 2.84 -6.78 -4.76
N GLU A 8 2.57 -5.80 -5.63
CA GLU A 8 3.01 -4.41 -5.43
C GLU A 8 2.32 -3.76 -4.22
N ILE A 9 1.03 -4.05 -4.01
CA ILE A 9 0.32 -3.59 -2.82
C ILE A 9 0.91 -4.22 -1.55
N GLU A 10 1.19 -5.52 -1.55
CA GLU A 10 1.84 -6.22 -0.43
C GLU A 10 3.24 -5.64 -0.14
N GLN A 11 4.03 -5.40 -1.18
CA GLN A 11 5.34 -4.77 -1.05
C GLN A 11 5.22 -3.38 -0.42
N ALA A 12 4.26 -2.57 -0.87
CA ALA A 12 4.02 -1.24 -0.32
C ALA A 12 3.60 -1.28 1.17
N ILE A 13 2.77 -2.25 1.58
CA ILE A 13 2.44 -2.49 2.98
C ILE A 13 3.71 -2.81 3.79
N ASN A 14 4.55 -3.71 3.29
CA ASN A 14 5.78 -4.11 3.97
C ASN A 14 6.77 -2.95 4.12
N VAL A 15 6.86 -2.06 3.13
CA VAL A 15 7.65 -0.83 3.22
C VAL A 15 7.13 0.09 4.33
N TRP A 16 5.81 0.31 4.42
CA TRP A 16 5.27 1.16 5.48
C TRP A 16 5.39 0.54 6.87
N ARG A 17 5.30 -0.78 6.98
CA ARG A 17 5.55 -1.53 8.22
C ARG A 17 7.00 -1.45 8.67
N SER A 18 7.97 -1.43 7.75
CA SER A 18 9.38 -1.31 8.11
C SER A 18 9.79 0.12 8.46
N ARG A 19 9.21 1.13 7.78
CA ARG A 19 9.52 2.56 8.00
C ARG A 19 8.99 3.12 9.31
N GLN A 20 7.83 2.66 9.76
CA GLN A 20 7.26 3.04 11.05
C GLN A 20 6.99 1.76 11.80
N ALA A 21 7.83 1.48 12.81
CA ALA A 21 7.57 0.41 13.76
C ALA A 21 6.13 0.57 14.24
N SER A 22 5.39 -0.54 14.26
CA SER A 22 4.04 -0.56 14.79
C SER A 22 4.03 0.06 16.20
N GLY A 23 3.00 0.86 16.52
CA GLY A 23 2.85 1.45 17.86
C GLY A 23 2.76 0.37 18.96
N GLU A 24 2.63 0.77 20.23
CA GLU A 24 2.60 -0.14 21.40
C GLU A 24 1.63 -1.34 21.26
N ASP A 25 0.59 -1.23 20.42
CA ASP A 25 -0.40 -2.27 20.14
C ASP A 25 -0.21 -3.05 18.81
N ALA A 26 0.97 -3.02 18.21
CA ALA A 26 1.21 -3.54 16.86
C ALA A 26 0.32 -2.88 15.76
N ALA A 27 -0.25 -1.71 16.03
CA ALA A 27 -1.11 -0.99 15.10
C ALA A 27 -0.34 -0.57 13.82
N LEU A 28 -0.95 -0.81 12.66
CA LEU A 28 -0.45 -0.32 11.38
C LEU A 28 -0.49 1.21 11.36
N CYS A 29 0.55 1.85 10.82
CA CYS A 29 0.46 3.29 10.54
C CYS A 29 -0.68 3.56 9.54
N PRO A 30 -1.27 4.77 9.52
CA PRO A 30 -2.44 5.08 8.68
C PRO A 30 -2.24 4.71 7.20
N LYS A 31 -1.03 4.92 6.67
CA LYS A 31 -0.68 4.58 5.29
C LYS A 31 -0.72 3.07 5.04
N ALA A 32 -0.11 2.27 5.93
CA ALA A 32 -0.16 0.82 5.83
C ALA A 32 -1.60 0.29 6.00
N ARG A 33 -2.42 0.94 6.84
CA ARG A 33 -3.82 0.59 7.04
C ARG A 33 -4.64 0.77 5.77
N HIS A 34 -4.51 1.91 5.09
CA HIS A 34 -5.22 2.15 3.83
C HIS A 34 -4.84 1.18 2.71
N LEU A 35 -3.58 0.71 2.69
CA LEU A 35 -3.15 -0.31 1.74
C LEU A 35 -3.66 -1.71 2.09
N ALA A 36 -3.80 -2.02 3.39
CA ALA A 36 -4.37 -3.27 3.84
C ALA A 36 -5.84 -3.40 3.45
N ASP A 37 -6.60 -2.30 3.42
CA ASP A 37 -7.98 -2.29 2.93
C ASP A 37 -8.05 -2.69 1.45
N ILE A 38 -7.17 -2.14 0.60
CA ILE A 38 -7.06 -2.51 -0.83
C ILE A 38 -6.71 -3.98 -0.97
N TYR A 39 -5.66 -4.42 -0.26
CA TYR A 39 -5.18 -5.80 -0.31
C TYR A 39 -6.26 -6.81 0.11
N GLY A 40 -7.02 -6.48 1.16
CA GLY A 40 -8.15 -7.27 1.62
C GLY A 40 -9.27 -7.36 0.58
N GLU A 41 -9.62 -6.25 -0.06
CA GLU A 41 -10.60 -6.22 -1.15
C GLU A 41 -10.14 -7.05 -2.35
N MET A 42 -8.86 -6.98 -2.71
CA MET A 42 -8.30 -7.78 -3.81
C MET A 42 -8.37 -9.28 -3.53
N ILE A 43 -8.06 -9.70 -2.30
CA ILE A 43 -8.22 -11.10 -1.87
C ILE A 43 -9.69 -11.51 -1.92
N TYR A 44 -10.58 -10.71 -1.34
CA TYR A 44 -12.01 -11.01 -1.25
C TYR A 44 -12.67 -11.14 -2.63
N THR A 45 -12.28 -10.28 -3.58
CA THR A 45 -12.79 -10.27 -4.95
C THR A 45 -12.00 -11.18 -5.91
N HIS A 46 -10.95 -11.85 -5.42
CA HIS A 46 -10.07 -12.71 -6.21
C HIS A 46 -9.42 -12.02 -7.42
N VAL A 47 -9.11 -10.72 -7.31
CA VAL A 47 -8.41 -9.97 -8.36
C VAL A 47 -6.92 -9.86 -8.05
N THR A 48 -6.07 -9.97 -9.07
CA THR A 48 -4.60 -9.87 -8.91
C THR A 48 -4.05 -8.51 -9.29
N ALA A 49 -4.87 -7.63 -9.86
CA ALA A 49 -4.53 -6.27 -10.20
C ALA A 49 -5.74 -5.33 -10.00
N ILE A 50 -5.46 -4.10 -9.57
CA ILE A 50 -6.46 -3.04 -9.39
C ILE A 50 -6.08 -1.83 -10.25
N ASP A 51 -7.08 -1.21 -10.88
CA ASP A 51 -6.88 0.00 -11.66
C ASP A 51 -6.67 1.20 -10.74
N VAL A 52 -5.72 2.07 -11.09
CA VAL A 52 -5.44 3.29 -10.32
C VAL A 52 -6.67 4.20 -10.21
N SER A 53 -7.58 4.18 -11.18
CA SER A 53 -8.83 4.95 -11.11
C SER A 53 -9.84 4.42 -10.09
N SER A 54 -9.69 3.17 -9.63
CA SER A 54 -10.51 2.59 -8.56
C SER A 54 -9.99 2.97 -7.16
N LEU A 55 -8.85 3.65 -7.07
CA LEU A 55 -8.21 4.03 -5.81
C LEU A 55 -8.44 5.51 -5.49
N SER A 56 -8.50 5.81 -4.19
CA SER A 56 -8.49 7.20 -3.73
C SER A 56 -7.12 7.86 -3.96
N ALA A 57 -7.07 9.18 -4.01
CA ALA A 57 -5.81 9.92 -4.15
C ALA A 57 -4.79 9.59 -3.04
N GLU A 58 -5.27 9.33 -1.81
CA GLU A 58 -4.43 8.95 -0.68
C GLU A 58 -3.84 7.54 -0.82
N GLN A 59 -4.65 6.60 -1.32
CA GLN A 59 -4.20 5.24 -1.61
C GLN A 59 -3.16 5.23 -2.73
N VAL A 60 -3.41 5.95 -3.82
CA VAL A 60 -2.44 6.10 -4.92
C VAL A 60 -1.13 6.71 -4.40
N LYS A 61 -1.20 7.77 -3.59
CA LYS A 61 -0.02 8.38 -2.97
C LYS A 61 0.71 7.40 -2.04
N ALA A 62 0.00 6.61 -1.24
CA ALA A 62 0.61 5.64 -0.33
C ALA A 62 1.36 4.52 -1.07
N VAL A 63 0.79 3.97 -2.15
CA VAL A 63 1.44 2.96 -2.99
C VAL A 63 2.65 3.57 -3.71
N THR A 64 2.46 4.68 -4.41
CA THR A 64 3.52 5.30 -5.22
C THR A 64 4.71 5.77 -4.38
N THR A 65 4.47 6.37 -3.20
CA THR A 65 5.56 6.74 -2.27
C THR A 65 6.31 5.52 -1.75
N ALA A 66 5.63 4.38 -1.52
CA ALA A 66 6.28 3.18 -1.04
C ALA A 66 7.15 2.49 -2.10
N LEU A 67 6.66 2.45 -3.36
CA LEU A 67 7.31 1.76 -4.48
C LEU A 67 8.40 2.60 -5.14
N TYR A 68 8.17 3.89 -5.36
CA TYR A 68 9.03 4.72 -6.22
C TYR A 68 9.81 5.79 -5.49
N GLN A 69 9.36 6.23 -4.31
CA GLN A 69 10.08 7.22 -3.49
C GLN A 69 10.95 6.51 -2.43
N GLN A 70 11.54 5.36 -2.77
CA GLN A 70 12.56 4.68 -1.96
C GLN A 70 13.90 5.43 -1.95
N GLU A 71 14.12 6.34 -2.89
CA GLU A 71 15.38 7.10 -3.01
C GLU A 71 15.17 8.57 -2.63
N LEU A 72 15.47 8.89 -1.38
CA LEU A 72 16.17 10.12 -1.01
C LEU A 72 16.75 9.87 0.39
N PRO A 73 17.95 9.27 0.47
CA PRO A 73 18.80 9.53 1.61
C PRO A 73 19.10 11.04 1.59
N LEU A 74 18.88 11.71 2.72
CA LEU A 74 19.51 13.01 2.98
C LEU A 74 21.04 12.84 3.02
#